data_AF-A0A819XH76-F1
#
_entry.id   AF-A0A819XH76-F1
#
_cell.length_a   1.000
_cell.length_b   1.000
_cell.length_c   1.000
_cell.angle_alpha   90.00
_cell.angle_beta   90.00
_cell.angle_gamma   90.00
#
_symmetry.space_group_name_H-M   'P 1'
#
loop_
_entity.id
_entity.type
_entity.pdbx_description
1 polymer ?
#
loop_
_entity_poly.entity_id
_entity_poly.type
_entity_poly.pdbx_seq_one_letter_code
_entity_poly.pdbx_strand_id
1 'polypeptide(L)'
;MDSCIGQLRVKRSYSTNIEESVYPVNKKQKIISITSMENLSNEIFYEIFEYLDGCHIYEAFSNLNNHFNELLNSPSLLFKIRIYLLYDESYKDLYKQLILINKDKIISFDLCLSLENTDEFLSSYSIDSLFTRLESLSLSNIEPT
;
A
#
# COMPACT_ATOMS: atom_id res chain seq x y z
N MET A 1 20.30 10.61 -47.88
CA MET A 1 21.18 9.47 -47.51
C MET A 1 20.78 9.14 -46.09
N ASP A 2 19.74 8.31 -45.96
CA ASP A 2 19.10 8.05 -44.67
C ASP A 2 19.51 6.69 -44.11
N SER A 3 19.74 6.74 -42.81
CA SER A 3 20.33 5.76 -41.92
C SER A 3 19.41 4.59 -41.59
N CYS A 4 20.04 3.46 -41.31
CA CYS A 4 19.54 2.23 -40.71
C CYS A 4 18.65 2.45 -39.47
N ILE A 5 17.77 1.47 -39.18
CA ILE A 5 17.72 0.70 -37.91
C ILE A 5 16.85 -0.55 -38.14
N GLY A 6 17.43 -1.72 -37.86
CA GLY A 6 16.77 -3.02 -37.94
C GLY A 6 15.91 -3.33 -36.72
N GLN A 7 14.81 -4.05 -36.94
CA GLN A 7 13.99 -4.64 -35.88
C GLN A 7 14.34 -6.12 -35.71
N LEU A 8 14.98 -6.46 -34.59
CA LEU A 8 15.15 -7.83 -34.11
C LEU A 8 13.92 -8.24 -33.30
N ARG A 9 13.08 -9.11 -33.85
CA ARG A 9 11.93 -9.72 -33.14
C ARG A 9 12.34 -11.11 -32.65
N VAL A 10 12.75 -11.21 -31.39
CA VAL A 10 13.04 -12.49 -30.73
C VAL A 10 11.72 -13.09 -30.24
N LYS A 11 11.25 -14.16 -30.90
CA LYS A 11 10.20 -15.03 -30.37
C LYS A 11 10.84 -16.01 -29.38
N ARG A 12 10.51 -15.90 -28.10
CA ARG A 12 10.84 -16.95 -27.12
C ARG A 12 9.65 -17.90 -27.01
N SER A 13 9.81 -19.11 -27.53
CA SER A 13 8.96 -20.27 -27.31
C SER A 13 9.50 -21.04 -26.10
N TYR A 14 8.70 -21.19 -25.04
CA TYR A 14 9.06 -22.06 -23.92
C TYR A 14 8.53 -23.47 -24.20
N SER A 15 9.44 -24.42 -24.37
CA SER A 15 9.15 -25.85 -24.36
C SER A 15 9.13 -26.32 -22.90
N THR A 16 8.04 -26.96 -22.48
CA THR A 16 8.01 -27.72 -21.23
C THR A 16 7.60 -29.16 -21.54
N ASN A 17 8.59 -30.06 -21.45
CA ASN A 17 8.37 -31.50 -21.37
C ASN A 17 7.79 -31.80 -19.98
N ILE A 18 6.66 -32.48 -19.90
CA ILE A 18 6.18 -33.08 -18.65
C ILE A 18 5.88 -34.55 -18.95
N GLU A 19 6.66 -35.42 -18.32
CA GLU A 19 6.45 -36.86 -18.26
C GLU A 19 5.13 -37.17 -17.54
N GLU A 20 4.32 -38.05 -18.15
CA GLU A 20 3.06 -38.53 -17.60
C GLU A 20 3.30 -39.35 -16.33
N SER A 21 2.75 -38.90 -15.20
CA SER A 21 2.47 -39.77 -14.05
C SER A 21 0.96 -39.91 -13.88
N VAL A 22 0.50 -41.16 -13.83
CA VAL A 22 -0.89 -41.59 -13.81
C VAL A 22 -1.45 -41.49 -12.39
N TYR A 23 -2.40 -40.58 -12.16
CA TYR A 23 -3.33 -40.60 -11.01
C TYR A 23 -4.73 -40.11 -11.44
N PRO A 24 -5.82 -40.59 -10.80
CA PRO A 24 -7.16 -40.56 -11.39
C PRO A 24 -7.88 -39.22 -11.22
N VAL A 25 -8.74 -38.95 -12.21
CA VAL A 25 -9.55 -37.75 -12.45
C VAL A 25 -10.68 -37.60 -11.42
N ASN A 26 -10.81 -36.42 -10.79
CA ASN A 26 -12.06 -35.62 -10.76
C ASN A 26 -12.04 -34.47 -9.74
N LYS A 27 -11.76 -33.27 -10.23
CA LYS A 27 -12.52 -32.03 -9.98
C LYS A 27 -12.14 -31.12 -11.17
N LYS A 28 -13.12 -30.72 -12.00
CA LYS A 28 -12.89 -29.69 -13.01
C LYS A 28 -12.51 -28.40 -12.26
N GLN A 29 -11.23 -28.19 -12.00
CA GLN A 29 -10.71 -26.91 -11.56
C GLN A 29 -10.98 -25.94 -12.70
N LYS A 30 -12.02 -25.13 -12.52
CA LYS A 30 -12.27 -23.98 -13.37
C LYS A 30 -11.05 -23.09 -13.22
N ILE A 31 -10.17 -23.09 -14.21
CA ILE A 31 -9.05 -22.16 -14.28
C ILE A 31 -9.68 -20.78 -14.35
N ILE A 32 -9.70 -20.06 -13.23
CA ILE A 32 -10.13 -18.67 -13.19
C ILE A 32 -8.99 -17.90 -13.84
N SER A 33 -9.17 -17.52 -15.10
CA SER A 33 -8.26 -16.58 -15.74
C SER A 33 -8.47 -15.21 -15.08
N ILE A 34 -7.48 -14.77 -14.32
CA ILE A 34 -7.47 -13.44 -13.70
C ILE A 34 -7.16 -12.44 -14.82
N THR A 35 -8.20 -11.78 -15.32
CA THR A 35 -8.09 -10.81 -16.43
C THR A 35 -7.91 -9.37 -15.96
N SER A 36 -8.05 -9.11 -14.65
CA SER A 36 -7.91 -7.79 -14.03
C SER A 36 -7.27 -7.95 -12.65
N MET A 37 -6.50 -6.95 -12.21
CA MET A 37 -5.91 -6.90 -10.88
C MET A 37 -6.98 -7.00 -9.78
N GLU A 38 -8.15 -6.40 -10.00
CA GLU A 38 -9.29 -6.42 -9.07
C GLU A 38 -9.85 -7.82 -8.82
N ASN A 39 -9.53 -8.80 -9.68
CA ASN A 39 -9.95 -10.19 -9.50
C ASN A 39 -8.99 -11.00 -8.61
N LEU A 40 -7.91 -10.37 -8.11
CA LEU A 40 -7.07 -10.96 -7.07
C LEU A 40 -7.84 -11.05 -5.75
N SER A 41 -7.45 -11.99 -4.90
CA SER A 41 -8.09 -12.14 -3.61
C SER A 41 -7.64 -11.03 -2.65
N ASN A 42 -8.48 -10.71 -1.67
CA ASN A 42 -8.20 -9.66 -0.68
C ASN A 42 -6.91 -9.94 0.09
N GLU A 43 -6.59 -11.23 0.33
CA GLU A 43 -5.38 -11.67 1.00
C GLU A 43 -4.12 -11.22 0.26
N ILE A 44 -4.11 -11.31 -1.08
CA ILE A 44 -2.99 -10.83 -1.90
C ILE A 44 -2.83 -9.32 -1.76
N PHE A 45 -3.93 -8.56 -1.71
CA PHE A 45 -3.85 -7.13 -1.50
C PHE A 45 -3.35 -6.77 -0.10
N TYR A 46 -3.79 -7.48 0.94
CA TYR A 46 -3.26 -7.27 2.28
C TYR A 46 -1.76 -7.57 2.35
N GLU A 47 -1.30 -8.66 1.71
CA GLU A 47 0.14 -8.96 1.59
C GLU A 47 0.89 -7.83 0.88
N ILE A 48 0.36 -7.28 -0.23
CA ILE A 48 0.98 -6.13 -0.91
C ILE A 48 1.03 -4.91 0.01
N PHE A 49 -0.07 -4.63 0.72
CA PHE A 49 -0.18 -3.49 1.62
C PHE A 49 0.77 -3.57 2.81
N GLU A 50 1.15 -4.76 3.29
CA GLU A 50 2.14 -4.91 4.36
C GLU A 50 3.53 -4.33 4.01
N TYR A 51 3.86 -4.25 2.72
CA TYR A 51 5.11 -3.70 2.20
C TYR A 51 5.03 -2.20 1.87
N LEU A 52 3.83 -1.62 1.86
CA LEU A 52 3.62 -0.23 1.48
C LEU A 52 3.40 0.66 2.71
N ASP A 53 3.67 1.94 2.53
CA ASP A 53 3.29 2.95 3.51
C ASP A 53 1.78 3.22 3.42
N GLY A 54 1.14 3.45 4.56
CA GLY A 54 -0.28 3.75 4.65
C GLY A 54 -0.68 4.94 3.78
N CYS A 55 0.16 5.97 3.71
CA CYS A 55 -0.08 7.13 2.86
C CYS A 55 -0.10 6.75 1.37
N HIS A 56 0.87 5.96 0.91
CA HIS A 56 0.91 5.48 -0.47
C HIS A 56 -0.27 4.54 -0.79
N ILE A 57 -0.68 3.71 0.16
CA ILE A 57 -1.85 2.84 0.00
C ILE A 57 -3.09 3.71 -0.20
N TYR A 58 -3.31 4.68 0.68
CA TYR A 58 -4.50 5.52 0.59
C TYR A 58 -4.49 6.35 -0.69
N GLU A 59 -3.39 7.01 -1.02
CA GLU A 59 -3.24 7.80 -2.25
C GLU A 59 -3.53 6.99 -3.52
N ALA A 60 -2.96 5.78 -3.60
CA ALA A 60 -3.08 4.95 -4.79
C ALA A 60 -4.45 4.26 -4.91
N PHE A 61 -5.08 3.89 -3.79
CA PHE A 61 -6.24 2.98 -3.81
C PHE A 61 -7.57 3.61 -3.37
N SER A 62 -7.59 4.77 -2.69
CA SER A 62 -8.81 5.34 -2.10
C SER A 62 -9.85 5.85 -3.11
N ASN A 63 -9.45 6.05 -4.36
CA ASN A 63 -10.30 6.63 -5.40
C ASN A 63 -10.42 5.74 -6.65
N LEU A 64 -10.00 4.47 -6.56
CA LEU A 64 -10.02 3.57 -7.73
C LEU A 64 -11.42 3.03 -8.03
N ASN A 65 -12.00 2.28 -7.09
CA ASN A 65 -13.32 1.68 -7.23
C ASN A 65 -13.86 1.22 -5.86
N ASN A 66 -15.10 0.73 -5.84
CA ASN A 66 -15.75 0.26 -4.62
C ASN A 66 -15.03 -0.91 -3.95
N HIS A 67 -14.43 -1.81 -4.73
CA HIS A 67 -13.71 -2.96 -4.19
C HIS A 67 -12.50 -2.51 -3.35
N PHE A 68 -11.71 -1.55 -3.84
CA PHE A 68 -10.60 -0.99 -3.07
C PHE A 68 -11.07 -0.17 -1.87
N ASN A 69 -12.20 0.54 -1.98
CA ASN A 69 -12.80 1.21 -0.84
C ASN A 69 -13.20 0.22 0.27
N GLU A 70 -13.75 -0.94 -0.09
CA GLU A 70 -14.07 -2.00 0.87
C GLU A 70 -12.79 -2.58 1.51
N LEU A 71 -11.74 -2.81 0.72
CA LEU A 71 -10.43 -3.26 1.22
C LEU A 71 -9.83 -2.27 2.22
N LEU A 72 -9.85 -0.97 1.93
CA LEU A 72 -9.29 0.07 2.80
C LEU A 72 -10.07 0.25 4.10
N ASN A 73 -11.38 0.00 4.07
CA ASN A 73 -12.26 0.07 5.23
C ASN A 73 -12.28 -1.22 6.06
N SER A 74 -11.62 -2.27 5.59
CA SER A 74 -11.54 -3.54 6.30
C SER A 74 -10.82 -3.39 7.66
N PRO A 75 -11.34 -3.96 8.75
CA PRO A 75 -10.66 -3.97 10.05
C PRO A 75 -9.38 -4.82 10.07
N SER A 76 -9.22 -5.69 9.06
CA SER A 76 -8.02 -6.50 8.88
C SER A 76 -6.85 -5.70 8.32
N LEU A 77 -7.11 -4.57 7.66
CA LEU A 77 -6.06 -3.72 7.12
C LEU A 77 -5.45 -2.85 8.21
N LEU A 78 -4.14 -2.97 8.38
CA LEU A 78 -3.36 -2.21 9.36
C LEU A 78 -2.46 -1.21 8.66
N PHE A 79 -2.36 -0.01 9.20
CA PHE A 79 -1.55 1.05 8.62
C PHE A 79 -0.26 1.28 9.39
N LYS A 80 0.84 1.29 8.65
CA LYS A 80 2.12 1.87 9.07
C LYS A 80 2.22 3.20 8.34
N ILE A 81 2.26 4.31 9.06
CA ILE A 81 2.26 5.64 8.48
C ILE A 81 3.63 6.28 8.67
N ARG A 82 4.23 6.72 7.57
CA ARG A 82 5.39 7.61 7.55
C ARG A 82 5.00 8.97 7.01
N ILE A 83 5.26 10.00 7.81
CA ILE A 83 4.95 11.39 7.45
C ILE A 83 6.26 12.16 7.34
N TYR A 84 6.48 12.74 6.17
CA TYR A 84 7.64 13.57 5.86
C TYR A 84 7.18 15.00 5.54
N LEU A 85 7.08 15.84 6.57
CA LEU A 85 6.66 17.25 6.43
C LEU A 85 7.84 18.23 6.53
N LEU A 86 9.07 17.77 6.28
CA LEU A 86 10.27 18.61 6.32
C LEU A 86 10.40 19.53 5.11
N TYR A 87 9.92 19.11 3.94
CA TYR A 87 10.23 19.76 2.67
C TYR A 87 8.99 20.07 1.81
N ASP A 88 7.86 19.42 2.09
CA ASP A 88 6.65 19.52 1.26
C ASP A 88 5.40 19.33 2.13
N GLU A 89 4.55 20.36 2.16
CA GLU A 89 3.27 20.35 2.88
C GLU A 89 2.08 20.03 1.97
N SER A 90 2.30 19.77 0.68
CA SER A 90 1.22 19.51 -0.28
C SER A 90 0.35 18.31 0.11
N TYR A 91 0.89 17.37 0.89
CA TYR A 91 0.19 16.17 1.37
C TYR A 91 -0.41 16.31 2.77
N LYS A 92 -0.32 17.47 3.42
CA LYS A 92 -0.77 17.69 4.81
C LYS A 92 -2.24 17.36 5.01
N ASP A 93 -3.11 17.77 4.08
CA ASP A 93 -4.55 17.46 4.14
C ASP A 93 -4.85 15.98 3.86
N LEU A 94 -4.07 15.33 3.01
CA LEU A 94 -4.20 13.90 2.76
C LEU A 94 -3.85 13.10 4.02
N TYR A 95 -2.73 13.41 4.65
CA TYR A 95 -2.33 12.83 5.93
C TYR A 95 -3.40 13.06 7.00
N LYS A 96 -4.01 14.25 6.99
CA LYS A 96 -5.08 14.59 7.92
C LYS A 96 -6.24 13.63 7.87
N GLN A 97 -6.78 13.44 6.67
CA GLN A 97 -7.95 12.60 6.44
C GLN A 97 -7.63 11.14 6.75
N LEU A 98 -6.48 10.67 6.29
CA LEU A 98 -6.03 9.30 6.51
C LEU A 98 -5.90 8.99 8.00
N ILE A 99 -5.23 9.85 8.77
CA ILE A 99 -5.04 9.65 10.21
C ILE A 99 -6.39 9.67 10.93
N LEU A 100 -7.24 10.66 10.62
CA LEU A 100 -8.51 10.85 11.31
C LEU A 100 -9.46 9.66 11.15
N ILE A 101 -9.54 9.11 9.94
CA ILE A 101 -10.48 8.03 9.60
C ILE A 101 -9.98 6.67 10.09
N ASN A 102 -8.67 6.51 10.24
CA ASN A 102 -8.05 5.19 10.47
C ASN A 102 -7.33 5.07 11.81
N LYS A 103 -7.63 5.93 12.80
CA LYS A 103 -6.97 5.95 14.12
C LYS A 103 -6.84 4.55 14.76
N ASP A 104 -7.92 3.79 14.72
CA ASP A 104 -8.03 2.45 15.29
C ASP A 104 -7.28 1.36 14.50
N LYS A 105 -6.84 1.66 13.28
CA LYS A 105 -6.12 0.74 12.38
C LYS A 105 -4.63 1.04 12.27
N ILE A 106 -4.17 2.15 12.85
CA ILE A 106 -2.77 2.56 12.78
C ILE A 106 -1.97 1.82 13.86
N ILE A 107 -0.98 1.06 13.41
CA ILE A 107 -0.10 0.27 14.28
C ILE A 107 1.27 0.93 14.48
N SER A 108 1.70 1.77 13.54
CA SER A 108 2.99 2.46 13.63
C SER A 108 2.89 3.84 13.03
N PHE A 109 3.47 4.80 13.73
CA PHE A 109 3.76 6.14 13.24
C PHE A 109 5.26 6.38 13.22
N ASP A 110 5.75 6.90 12.11
CA ASP A 110 7.08 7.46 12.01
C ASP A 110 6.99 8.88 11.44
N LEU A 111 7.24 9.84 12.32
CA LEU A 111 7.03 11.25 12.09
C LEU A 111 8.38 11.92 11.88
N CYS A 112 8.56 12.47 10.69
CA CYS A 112 9.72 13.23 10.27
C CYS A 112 9.26 14.67 10.01
N LEU A 113 9.26 15.48 11.06
CA LEU A 113 8.65 16.81 11.09
C LEU A 113 9.74 17.87 11.23
N SER A 114 9.52 19.07 10.67
CA SER A 114 10.31 20.24 11.03
C SER A 114 9.88 20.74 12.42
N LEU A 115 10.74 21.52 13.09
CA LEU A 115 10.40 22.10 14.40
C LEU A 115 9.13 22.95 14.31
N GLU A 116 9.02 23.76 13.26
CA GLU A 116 7.87 24.64 12.98
C GLU A 116 6.57 23.84 12.79
N ASN A 117 6.66 22.66 12.18
CA ASN A 117 5.50 21.82 11.88
C ASN A 117 5.14 20.86 13.02
N THR A 118 6.03 20.66 13.99
CA THR A 118 5.82 19.67 15.06
C THR A 118 4.64 20.06 15.95
N ASP A 119 4.61 21.29 16.46
CA ASP A 119 3.55 21.75 17.35
C ASP A 119 2.19 21.83 16.63
N GLU A 120 2.17 22.32 15.38
CA GLU A 120 0.95 22.38 14.58
C GLU A 120 0.41 20.98 14.26
N PHE A 121 1.30 20.04 13.92
CA PHE A 121 0.94 18.67 13.64
C PHE A 121 0.40 18.00 14.91
N LEU A 122 1.15 18.00 16.01
CA LEU A 122 0.74 17.32 17.24
C LEU A 122 -0.53 17.92 17.85
N SER A 123 -0.76 19.23 17.71
CA SER A 123 -2.02 19.86 18.12
C SER A 123 -3.19 19.47 17.21
N SER A 124 -2.96 19.28 15.92
CA SER A 124 -3.97 18.81 14.95
C SER A 124 -4.29 17.32 15.07
N TYR A 125 -3.33 16.53 15.55
CA TYR A 125 -3.37 15.07 15.60
C TYR A 125 -3.08 14.58 17.01
N SER A 126 -3.96 14.91 17.97
CA SER A 126 -3.83 14.38 19.32
C SER A 126 -3.75 12.85 19.27
N ILE A 127 -2.55 12.33 19.51
CA ILE A 127 -2.29 10.90 19.65
C ILE A 127 -2.87 10.51 21.01
N ASP A 128 -4.13 10.09 20.97
CA ASP A 128 -5.00 9.87 22.13
C ASP A 128 -5.40 8.39 22.24
N SER A 129 -6.33 8.10 23.15
CA SER A 129 -6.84 6.74 23.38
C SER A 129 -7.60 6.13 22.20
N LEU A 130 -7.87 6.88 21.12
CA LEU A 130 -8.53 6.35 19.92
C LEU A 130 -7.57 5.54 19.05
N PHE A 131 -6.26 5.69 19.24
CA PHE A 131 -5.23 4.88 18.60
C PHE A 131 -5.06 3.53 19.33
N THR A 132 -6.14 2.75 19.35
CA THR A 132 -6.27 1.52 20.17
C THR A 132 -5.28 0.41 19.81
N ARG A 133 -4.66 0.49 18.62
CA ARG A 133 -3.72 -0.51 18.09
C ARG A 133 -2.33 0.03 17.84
N LEU A 134 -2.05 1.26 18.26
CA LEU A 134 -0.73 1.85 18.05
C LEU A 134 0.30 1.12 18.92
N GLU A 135 1.28 0.51 18.27
CA GLU A 135 2.36 -0.26 18.90
C GLU A 135 3.68 0.50 18.88
N SER A 136 3.88 1.40 17.92
CA SER A 136 5.14 2.13 17.73
C SER A 136 4.90 3.58 17.33
N LEU A 137 5.63 4.50 17.97
CA LEU A 137 5.71 5.91 17.62
C LEU A 137 7.18 6.33 17.57
N SER A 138 7.63 6.73 16.38
CA SER A 138 8.96 7.28 16.12
C SER A 138 8.84 8.75 15.79
N LEU A 139 9.70 9.56 16.40
CA LEU A 139 9.85 10.98 16.13
C LEU A 139 11.31 11.22 15.74
N SER A 140 11.52 11.72 14.54
CA SER A 140 12.85 12.05 14.00
C SER A 140 12.96 13.54 13.69
N ASN A 141 14.19 14.07 13.74
CA ASN A 141 14.51 15.50 13.55
C ASN A 141 13.95 16.48 14.60
N ILE A 142 13.77 16.02 15.84
CA ILE A 142 13.61 16.93 16.99
C ILE A 142 15.02 17.42 17.38
N GLU A 143 15.44 18.57 16.88
CA GLU A 143 16.67 19.19 17.42
C GLU A 143 16.41 19.64 18.87
N PRO A 144 17.35 19.34 19.80
CA PRO A 144 17.23 19.78 21.18
C PRO A 144 17.35 21.30 21.27
N THR A 145 16.41 21.92 21.99
CA THR A 145 16.38 23.35 22.33
C THR A 145 17.45 23.71 23.37
#